data_AF-A0A498GD50-F1
#
_entry.id   AF-A0A498GD50-F1
#
_cell.length_a   1.000
_cell.length_b   1.000
_cell.length_c   1.000
_cell.angle_alpha   90.00
_cell.angle_beta   90.00
_cell.angle_gamma   90.00
#
_symmetry.space_group_name_H-M   'P 1'
#
loop_
_entity.id
_entity.type
_entity.pdbx_description
1 polymer ?
#
loop_
_entity_poly.entity_id
_entity_poly.type
_entity_poly.pdbx_seq_one_letter_code
_entity_poly.pdbx_strand_id
1 'polypeptide(L)'
;MGLSEIAAGLELTTKQTERGVATVDDTDVDLDARLRTFEDDLPCTAAAASTVLDRYDAGVSVGDAGEAAALAPVTAAKLLHRCGVEGVTPISPTARRVLRDWLDGRIARADALELTNAEESEFALAAYVETHEPIPELAEAVRRDASAPIAGDALVSKRDALAETMSAGADFQ
;
A
#
# COMPACT_ATOMS: atom_id res chain seq x y z
N MET A 1 -19.96 -21.62 49.06
CA MET A 1 -19.78 -21.45 47.61
C MET A 1 -18.35 -21.74 47.27
N GLY A 2 -18.10 -22.94 46.72
CA GLY A 2 -16.77 -23.40 46.36
C GLY A 2 -16.44 -23.09 44.91
N LEU A 3 -15.16 -22.94 44.57
CA LEU A 3 -14.68 -22.76 43.18
C LEU A 3 -15.16 -23.87 42.23
N SER A 4 -15.48 -25.06 42.76
CA SER A 4 -16.07 -26.19 42.06
C SER A 4 -17.49 -25.95 41.56
N GLU A 5 -18.28 -25.10 42.22
CA GLU A 5 -19.64 -24.75 41.79
C GLU A 5 -19.64 -23.73 40.64
N ILE A 6 -18.57 -22.93 40.50
CA ILE A 6 -18.38 -21.96 39.40
C ILE A 6 -17.99 -22.68 38.10
N ALA A 7 -17.29 -23.81 38.18
CA ALA A 7 -16.83 -24.56 37.02
C ALA A 7 -17.93 -25.42 36.34
N ALA A 8 -18.99 -25.75 37.06
CA ALA A 8 -20.02 -26.69 36.58
C ALA A 8 -20.89 -26.16 35.41
N GLY A 9 -20.81 -24.86 35.09
CA GLY A 9 -21.52 -24.22 33.98
C GLY A 9 -20.62 -23.69 32.86
N LEU A 10 -19.32 -23.96 32.90
CA LEU A 10 -18.37 -23.49 31.89
C LEU A 10 -18.05 -24.61 30.90
N GLU A 11 -18.70 -24.56 29.74
CA GLU A 11 -18.34 -25.39 28.59
C GLU A 11 -17.30 -24.64 27.74
N LEU A 12 -16.14 -25.27 27.55
CA LEU A 12 -15.00 -24.68 26.83
C LEU A 12 -15.17 -24.98 25.33
N THR A 13 -15.73 -24.03 24.58
CA THR A 13 -16.04 -24.20 23.14
C THR A 13 -14.90 -23.75 22.21
N THR A 14 -13.76 -23.33 22.75
CA THR A 14 -12.64 -22.81 21.97
C THR A 14 -11.82 -23.95 21.35
N LYS A 15 -12.09 -24.26 20.10
CA LYS A 15 -11.16 -25.03 19.27
C LYS A 15 -10.01 -24.12 18.87
N GLN A 16 -8.86 -24.22 19.55
CA GLN A 16 -7.64 -23.59 19.07
C GLN A 16 -7.32 -24.18 17.69
N THR A 17 -7.41 -23.33 16.67
CA THR A 17 -6.92 -23.66 15.34
C THR A 17 -5.48 -23.18 15.28
N GLU A 18 -4.56 -24.11 15.09
CA GLU A 18 -3.16 -23.80 14.81
C GLU A 18 -3.13 -23.05 13.47
N ARG A 19 -3.18 -21.72 13.53
CA ARG A 19 -2.82 -20.87 12.41
C ARG A 19 -1.30 -20.84 12.41
N GLY A 20 -0.69 -21.81 11.74
CA GLY A 20 0.73 -21.73 11.42
C GLY A 20 0.99 -20.38 10.77
N VAL A 21 1.93 -19.61 11.32
CA VAL A 21 2.44 -18.42 10.65
C VAL A 21 3.19 -18.94 9.44
N ALA A 22 2.76 -18.59 8.24
CA ALA A 22 3.56 -18.83 7.05
C ALA A 22 4.86 -18.06 7.25
N THR A 23 5.96 -18.78 7.51
CA THR A 23 7.30 -18.20 7.45
C THR A 23 7.54 -17.87 5.98
N VAL A 24 7.32 -16.61 5.63
CA VAL A 24 7.72 -16.08 4.32
C VAL A 24 9.24 -16.11 4.32
N ASP A 25 9.79 -16.89 3.40
CA ASP A 25 11.22 -16.84 3.09
C ASP A 25 11.49 -15.51 2.41
N ASP A 26 12.07 -14.59 3.18
CA ASP A 26 12.32 -13.19 2.85
C ASP A 26 13.68 -13.00 2.15
N THR A 27 14.23 -14.10 1.62
CA THR A 27 15.49 -14.05 0.89
C THR A 27 15.23 -13.55 -0.53
N ASP A 28 15.31 -12.23 -0.68
CA ASP A 28 15.70 -11.54 -1.92
C ASP A 28 14.65 -11.56 -3.06
N VAL A 29 13.47 -10.98 -2.81
CA VAL A 29 12.61 -10.53 -3.92
C VAL A 29 13.25 -9.28 -4.51
N ASP A 30 14.04 -9.46 -5.57
CA ASP A 30 14.62 -8.35 -6.34
C ASP A 30 13.49 -7.57 -7.05
N LEU A 31 12.94 -6.57 -6.35
CA LEU A 31 11.90 -5.67 -6.85
C LEU A 31 12.37 -4.97 -8.13
N ASP A 32 13.64 -4.56 -8.19
CA ASP A 32 14.22 -3.89 -9.36
C ASP A 32 14.28 -4.83 -10.59
N ALA A 33 14.62 -6.11 -10.41
CA ALA A 33 14.51 -7.11 -11.48
C ALA A 33 13.06 -7.30 -11.93
N ARG A 34 12.12 -7.29 -10.99
CA ARG A 34 10.70 -7.43 -11.33
C ARG A 34 10.18 -6.23 -12.09
N LEU A 35 10.51 -5.01 -11.66
CA LEU A 35 10.17 -3.77 -12.37
C LEU A 35 10.73 -3.77 -13.79
N ARG A 36 12.00 -4.19 -13.98
CA ARG A 36 12.59 -4.34 -15.32
C ARG A 36 11.88 -5.37 -16.19
N THR A 37 11.42 -6.46 -15.59
CA THR A 37 10.69 -7.52 -16.32
C THR A 37 9.37 -7.00 -16.89
N PHE A 38 8.70 -6.08 -16.19
CA PHE A 38 7.40 -5.52 -16.57
C PHE A 38 7.48 -4.08 -17.10
N GLU A 39 8.68 -3.59 -17.45
CA GLU A 39 8.90 -2.18 -17.80
C GLU A 39 8.01 -1.71 -18.96
N ASP A 40 7.79 -2.57 -19.95
CA ASP A 40 6.93 -2.28 -21.11
C ASP A 40 5.44 -2.12 -20.74
N ASP A 41 5.01 -2.66 -19.59
CA ASP A 41 3.63 -2.57 -19.08
C ASP A 41 3.44 -1.43 -18.06
N LEU A 42 4.52 -0.71 -17.74
CA LEU A 42 4.54 0.41 -16.80
C LEU A 42 4.39 1.75 -17.52
N PRO A 43 3.82 2.77 -16.86
CA PRO A 43 3.70 4.11 -17.44
C PRO A 43 5.02 4.90 -17.45
N CYS A 44 6.11 4.30 -16.95
CA CYS A 44 7.45 4.88 -16.85
C CYS A 44 8.51 3.77 -16.83
N THR A 45 9.79 4.16 -16.96
CA THR A 45 10.92 3.22 -16.87
C THR A 45 11.01 2.54 -15.50
N ALA A 46 11.63 1.36 -15.44
CA ALA A 46 11.82 0.62 -14.19
C ALA A 46 12.61 1.42 -13.14
N ALA A 47 13.64 2.17 -13.55
CA ALA A 47 14.45 2.99 -12.63
C ALA A 47 13.64 4.13 -11.98
N ALA A 48 12.81 4.82 -12.76
CA ALA A 48 11.90 5.84 -12.22
C ALA A 48 10.85 5.19 -11.30
N ALA A 49 10.38 3.99 -11.64
CA ALA A 49 9.42 3.27 -10.81
C ALA A 49 9.96 2.89 -9.43
N SER A 50 11.18 2.36 -9.41
CA SER A 50 11.92 2.06 -8.17
C SER A 50 12.04 3.30 -7.29
N THR A 51 12.45 4.44 -7.87
CA THR A 51 12.53 5.72 -7.14
C THR A 51 11.19 6.16 -6.53
N VAL A 52 10.07 6.02 -7.26
CA VAL A 52 8.75 6.39 -6.73
C VAL A 52 8.35 5.48 -5.57
N LEU A 53 8.54 4.17 -5.71
CA LEU A 53 8.16 3.20 -4.69
C LEU A 53 8.95 3.42 -3.40
N ASP A 54 10.27 3.60 -3.48
CA ASP A 54 11.13 3.89 -2.34
C ASP A 54 10.69 5.14 -1.59
N ARG A 55 10.40 6.22 -2.33
CA ARG A 55 9.97 7.50 -1.73
C ARG A 55 8.59 7.39 -1.10
N TYR A 56 7.67 6.72 -1.78
CA TYR A 56 6.32 6.54 -1.28
C TYR A 56 6.30 5.66 -0.02
N ASP A 57 7.10 4.59 0.02
CA ASP A 57 7.25 3.73 1.19
C ASP A 57 7.87 4.48 2.40
N ALA A 58 8.79 5.42 2.12
CA ALA A 58 9.29 6.37 3.12
C ALA A 58 8.24 7.38 3.63
N GLY A 59 6.97 7.27 3.20
CA GLY A 59 5.84 8.09 3.66
C GLY A 59 5.69 9.42 2.93
N VAL A 60 6.37 9.61 1.81
CA VAL A 60 6.30 10.84 1.00
C VAL A 60 5.01 10.84 0.16
N SER A 61 4.46 12.04 -0.11
CA SER A 61 3.26 12.17 -0.94
C SER A 61 3.48 11.65 -2.37
N VAL A 62 2.41 11.22 -3.05
CA VAL A 62 2.50 10.73 -4.44
C VAL A 62 3.11 11.78 -5.38
N GLY A 63 2.78 13.05 -5.18
CA GLY A 63 3.31 14.15 -5.99
C GLY A 63 4.82 14.31 -5.81
N ASP A 64 5.29 14.38 -4.57
CA ASP A 64 6.70 14.56 -4.24
C ASP A 64 7.54 13.32 -4.60
N ALA A 65 6.97 12.11 -4.46
CA ALA A 65 7.60 10.86 -4.93
C ALA A 65 7.75 10.86 -6.45
N GLY A 66 6.73 11.33 -7.18
CA GLY A 66 6.79 11.56 -8.63
C GLY A 66 7.87 12.58 -9.00
N GLU A 67 7.92 13.71 -8.31
CA GLU A 67 8.93 14.76 -8.54
C GLU A 67 10.36 14.22 -8.36
N ALA A 68 10.61 13.43 -7.32
CA ALA A 68 11.91 12.80 -7.08
C ALA A 68 12.35 11.87 -8.24
N ALA A 69 11.40 11.29 -8.96
CA ALA A 69 11.62 10.44 -10.14
C ALA A 69 11.50 11.21 -11.48
N ALA A 70 11.38 12.54 -11.45
CA ALA A 70 11.11 13.39 -12.62
C ALA A 70 9.83 12.98 -13.40
N LEU A 71 8.81 12.50 -12.69
CA LEU A 71 7.52 12.12 -13.23
C LEU A 71 6.43 13.13 -12.84
N ALA A 72 5.44 13.30 -13.72
CA ALA A 72 4.22 14.01 -13.35
C ALA A 72 3.47 13.22 -12.25
N PRO A 73 2.78 13.89 -11.30
CA PRO A 73 2.03 13.23 -10.23
C PRO A 73 1.04 12.16 -10.72
N VAL A 74 0.38 12.41 -11.86
CA VAL A 74 -0.54 11.44 -12.48
C VAL A 74 0.17 10.16 -12.93
N THR A 75 1.41 10.26 -13.41
CA THR A 75 2.20 9.09 -13.83
C THR A 75 2.64 8.28 -12.62
N ALA A 76 3.05 8.95 -11.54
CA ALA A 76 3.35 8.30 -10.27
C ALA A 76 2.12 7.57 -9.69
N ALA A 77 0.95 8.22 -9.70
CA ALA A 77 -0.29 7.58 -9.24
C ALA A 77 -0.68 6.35 -10.09
N LYS A 78 -0.54 6.45 -11.42
CA LYS A 78 -0.74 5.31 -12.33
C LYS A 78 0.21 4.16 -12.02
N LEU A 79 1.49 4.46 -11.79
CA LEU A 79 2.49 3.47 -11.42
C LEU A 79 2.11 2.76 -10.12
N LEU A 80 1.82 3.52 -9.06
CA LEU A 80 1.44 2.97 -7.76
C LEU A 80 0.22 2.03 -7.90
N HIS A 81 -0.76 2.41 -8.72
CA HIS A 81 -1.88 1.54 -9.07
C HIS A 81 -1.45 0.25 -9.78
N ARG A 82 -0.56 0.33 -10.78
CA ARG A 82 -0.02 -0.87 -11.47
C ARG A 82 0.73 -1.79 -10.49
N CYS A 83 1.38 -1.22 -9.48
CA CYS A 83 2.05 -1.93 -8.39
C CYS A 83 1.11 -2.36 -7.26
N GLY A 84 -0.21 -2.23 -7.42
CA GLY A 84 -1.20 -2.72 -6.45
C GLY A 84 -1.30 -1.92 -5.15
N VAL A 85 -0.79 -0.68 -5.13
CA VAL A 85 -0.97 0.23 -4.00
C VAL A 85 -2.43 0.72 -3.99
N GLU A 86 -3.11 0.48 -2.88
CA GLU A 86 -4.49 0.92 -2.68
C GLU A 86 -4.55 2.42 -2.34
N GLY A 87 -5.72 3.04 -2.52
CA GLY A 87 -5.97 4.44 -2.11
C GLY A 87 -5.52 5.52 -3.10
N VAL A 88 -5.00 5.16 -4.27
CA VAL A 88 -4.57 6.12 -5.32
C VAL A 88 -5.70 6.61 -6.23
N THR A 89 -6.93 6.08 -6.08
CA THR A 89 -8.08 6.53 -6.86
C THR A 89 -8.61 7.88 -6.32
N PRO A 90 -8.66 8.94 -7.15
CA PRO A 90 -9.00 10.29 -6.67
C PRO A 90 -10.50 10.56 -6.52
N ILE A 91 -11.36 9.59 -6.88
CA ILE A 91 -12.82 9.77 -6.85
C ILE A 91 -13.51 8.79 -5.91
N SER A 92 -14.64 9.22 -5.35
CA SER A 92 -15.45 8.40 -4.44
C SER A 92 -16.00 7.13 -5.13
N PRO A 93 -16.34 6.07 -4.36
CA PRO A 93 -17.00 4.89 -4.90
C PRO A 93 -18.30 5.17 -5.67
N THR A 94 -19.04 6.23 -5.29
CA THR A 94 -20.25 6.63 -6.03
C THR A 94 -19.90 7.25 -7.38
N ALA A 95 -18.95 8.18 -7.41
CA ALA A 95 -18.47 8.80 -8.66
C ALA A 95 -17.90 7.75 -9.64
N ARG A 96 -17.26 6.71 -9.11
CA ARG A 96 -16.75 5.59 -9.90
C ARG A 96 -17.85 4.79 -10.62
N ARG A 97 -19.08 4.72 -10.07
CA ARG A 97 -20.22 4.11 -10.79
C ARG A 97 -20.59 4.92 -12.02
N VAL A 98 -20.64 6.24 -11.90
CA VAL A 98 -20.89 7.16 -13.02
C VAL A 98 -19.79 7.04 -14.07
N LEU A 99 -18.53 6.97 -13.64
CA LEU A 99 -17.40 6.72 -14.53
C LEU A 99 -17.56 5.43 -15.34
N ARG A 100 -18.02 4.33 -14.70
CA ARG A 100 -18.30 3.06 -15.39
C ARG A 100 -19.45 3.19 -16.38
N ASP A 101 -20.51 3.93 -16.04
CA ASP A 101 -21.60 4.23 -16.97
C ASP A 101 -21.08 4.94 -18.23
N TRP A 102 -20.10 5.84 -18.08
CA TRP A 102 -19.42 6.47 -19.21
C TRP A 102 -18.51 5.51 -19.99
N LEU A 103 -17.70 4.71 -19.30
CA LEU A 103 -16.85 3.69 -19.94
C LEU A 103 -17.67 2.67 -20.76
N ASP A 104 -18.87 2.34 -20.28
CA ASP A 104 -19.83 1.47 -20.98
C ASP A 104 -20.58 2.19 -22.13
N GLY A 105 -20.34 3.49 -22.34
CA GLY A 105 -21.01 4.29 -23.36
C GLY A 105 -22.48 4.61 -23.07
N ARG A 106 -22.93 4.49 -21.81
CA ARG A 106 -24.33 4.75 -21.41
C ARG A 106 -24.63 6.24 -21.21
N ILE A 107 -23.60 7.05 -20.94
CA ILE A 107 -23.70 8.51 -20.79
C ILE A 107 -22.57 9.21 -21.55
N ALA A 108 -22.76 10.48 -21.89
CA ALA A 108 -21.71 11.28 -22.51
C ALA A 108 -20.62 11.66 -21.50
N ARG A 109 -19.41 11.95 -21.99
CA ARG A 109 -18.28 12.37 -21.13
C ARG A 109 -18.60 13.64 -20.33
N ALA A 110 -19.29 14.60 -20.96
CA ALA A 110 -19.65 15.87 -20.31
C ALA A 110 -20.56 15.63 -19.10
N ASP A 111 -21.62 14.81 -19.28
CA ASP A 111 -22.53 14.44 -18.20
C ASP A 111 -21.80 13.68 -17.08
N ALA A 112 -20.88 12.79 -17.44
CA ALA A 112 -20.08 12.04 -16.46
C ALA A 112 -19.19 12.96 -15.62
N LEU A 113 -18.52 13.94 -16.23
CA LEU A 113 -17.73 14.94 -15.51
C LEU A 113 -18.59 15.80 -14.59
N GLU A 114 -19.75 16.26 -15.06
CA GLU A 114 -20.68 17.05 -14.26
C GLU A 114 -21.21 16.26 -13.06
N LEU A 115 -21.65 15.02 -13.27
CA LEU A 115 -22.20 14.15 -12.23
C LEU A 115 -21.15 13.68 -11.21
N THR A 116 -19.90 13.52 -11.63
CA THR A 116 -18.80 13.17 -10.72
C THR A 116 -18.26 14.38 -9.98
N ASN A 117 -18.42 15.59 -10.52
CA ASN A 117 -17.81 16.82 -10.05
C ASN A 117 -16.29 16.66 -9.81
N ALA A 118 -15.64 15.84 -10.65
CA ALA A 118 -14.21 15.58 -10.61
C ALA A 118 -13.47 16.52 -11.58
N GLU A 119 -12.24 16.86 -11.27
CA GLU A 119 -11.37 17.53 -12.24
C GLU A 119 -11.04 16.60 -13.42
N GLU A 120 -10.66 17.17 -14.56
CA GLU A 120 -10.33 16.35 -15.74
C GLU A 120 -9.18 15.37 -15.49
N SER A 121 -8.18 15.78 -14.71
CA SER A 121 -7.03 14.98 -14.31
C SER A 121 -7.45 13.81 -13.41
N GLU A 122 -8.31 14.07 -12.42
CA GLU A 122 -8.84 13.07 -11.50
C GLU A 122 -9.71 12.06 -12.25
N PHE A 123 -10.59 12.54 -13.13
CA PHE A 123 -11.44 11.70 -13.95
C PHE A 123 -10.61 10.81 -14.89
N ALA A 124 -9.57 11.36 -15.52
CA ALA A 124 -8.67 10.60 -16.38
C ALA A 124 -7.86 9.55 -15.59
N LEU A 125 -7.37 9.87 -14.39
CA LEU A 125 -6.69 8.91 -13.52
C LEU A 125 -7.64 7.80 -13.07
N ALA A 126 -8.86 8.15 -12.65
CA ALA A 126 -9.87 7.17 -12.28
C ALA A 126 -10.24 6.25 -13.45
N ALA A 127 -10.38 6.79 -14.67
CA ALA A 127 -10.60 6.01 -15.88
C ALA A 127 -9.45 5.02 -16.14
N TYR A 128 -8.20 5.46 -15.96
CA TYR A 128 -7.04 4.58 -16.08
C TYR A 128 -7.09 3.44 -15.04
N VAL A 129 -7.36 3.78 -13.78
CA VAL A 129 -7.46 2.81 -12.67
C VAL A 129 -8.53 1.74 -12.96
N GLU A 130 -9.70 2.13 -13.46
CA GLU A 130 -10.80 1.19 -13.77
C GLU A 130 -10.53 0.31 -15.00
N THR A 131 -9.63 0.71 -15.89
CA THR A 131 -9.36 0.00 -17.16
C THR A 131 -8.06 -0.81 -17.15
N HIS A 132 -7.19 -0.60 -16.16
CA HIS A 132 -5.90 -1.26 -16.05
C HIS A 132 -5.81 -1.96 -14.69
N GLU A 133 -6.03 -3.26 -14.63
CA GLU A 133 -5.89 -4.01 -13.37
C GLU A 133 -4.43 -4.09 -12.91
N PRO A 134 -4.09 -3.96 -11.61
CA PRO A 134 -2.72 -4.08 -11.10
C PRO A 134 -1.97 -5.32 -11.62
N ILE A 135 -0.66 -5.22 -11.81
CA ILE A 135 0.20 -6.36 -12.17
C ILE A 135 0.35 -7.24 -10.93
N PRO A 136 -0.19 -8.47 -10.91
CA PRO A 136 -0.21 -9.30 -9.70
C PRO A 136 1.19 -9.53 -9.12
N GLU A 137 2.19 -9.75 -9.98
CA GLU A 137 3.57 -10.01 -9.61
C GLU A 137 4.25 -8.81 -8.95
N LEU A 138 3.98 -7.59 -9.44
CA LEU A 138 4.49 -6.37 -8.82
C LEU A 138 3.75 -6.05 -7.53
N ALA A 139 2.43 -6.24 -7.51
CA ALA A 139 1.61 -6.05 -6.32
C ALA A 139 2.03 -6.99 -5.18
N GLU A 140 2.34 -8.25 -5.49
CA GLU A 140 2.90 -9.20 -4.55
C GLU A 140 4.30 -8.81 -4.08
N ALA A 141 5.17 -8.32 -4.97
CA ALA A 141 6.52 -7.87 -4.61
C ALA A 141 6.49 -6.67 -3.67
N VAL A 142 5.71 -5.63 -3.99
CA VAL A 142 5.56 -4.42 -3.17
C VAL A 142 4.92 -4.72 -1.81
N ARG A 143 3.92 -5.61 -1.76
CA ARG A 143 3.33 -6.04 -0.47
C ARG A 143 4.33 -6.78 0.42
N ARG A 144 5.17 -7.65 -0.16
CA ARG A 144 6.20 -8.38 0.60
C ARG A 144 7.24 -7.42 1.16
N ASP A 145 7.73 -6.51 0.33
CA ASP A 145 8.71 -5.50 0.74
C ASP A 145 8.20 -4.64 1.91
N ALA A 146 6.96 -4.12 1.82
CA ALA A 146 6.32 -3.38 2.91
C ALA A 146 6.06 -4.22 4.18
N SER A 147 6.02 -5.55 4.07
CA SER A 147 5.82 -6.47 5.19
C SER A 147 7.13 -7.03 5.77
N ALA A 148 8.28 -6.72 5.15
CA ALA A 148 9.57 -7.18 5.60
C ALA A 148 9.81 -6.71 7.05
N PRO A 149 10.27 -7.58 7.96
CA PRO A 149 10.61 -7.17 9.31
C PRO A 149 11.61 -6.02 9.23
N ILE A 150 11.32 -4.92 9.93
CA ILE A 150 12.30 -3.84 10.09
C ILE A 150 13.56 -4.49 10.68
N ALA A 151 14.61 -4.63 9.87
CA ALA A 151 15.80 -5.40 10.22
C ALA A 151 16.27 -4.98 11.62
N GLY A 152 16.68 -5.99 12.42
CA GLY A 152 16.85 -5.90 13.87
C GLY A 152 17.66 -4.70 14.38
N ASP A 153 18.50 -4.08 13.57
CA ASP A 153 19.24 -2.87 13.90
C ASP A 153 18.36 -1.64 14.20
N ALA A 154 17.22 -1.46 13.52
CA ALA A 154 16.40 -0.27 13.77
C ALA A 154 15.60 -0.39 15.08
N LEU A 155 15.15 -1.60 15.42
CA LEU A 155 14.48 -1.88 16.70
C LEU A 155 15.49 -1.88 17.86
N VAL A 156 16.70 -2.40 17.64
CA VAL A 156 17.81 -2.33 18.61
C VAL A 156 18.25 -0.87 18.80
N SER A 157 18.44 -0.10 17.73
CA SER A 157 18.78 1.33 17.80
C SER A 157 17.70 2.15 18.50
N LYS A 158 16.41 1.91 18.24
CA LYS A 158 15.31 2.57 18.96
C LYS A 158 15.28 2.16 20.44
N ARG A 159 15.51 0.89 20.75
CA ARG A 159 15.56 0.41 22.14
C ARG A 159 16.73 1.02 22.89
N ASP A 160 17.89 1.11 22.26
CA ASP A 160 19.11 1.62 22.88
C ASP A 160 19.00 3.15 23.07
N ALA A 161 18.46 3.90 22.09
CA ALA A 161 18.15 5.32 22.25
C ALA A 161 17.11 5.59 23.36
N LEU A 162 16.13 4.70 23.52
CA LEU A 162 15.14 4.78 24.60
C LEU A 162 15.75 4.41 25.97
N ALA A 163 16.68 3.46 26.00
CA ALA A 163 17.41 3.09 27.21
C ALA A 163 18.33 4.23 27.68
N GLU A 164 19.02 4.91 26.76
CA GLU A 164 19.85 6.08 27.07
C GLU A 164 19.05 7.23 27.69
N THR A 165 17.83 7.48 27.22
CA THR A 165 16.96 8.52 27.78
C THR A 165 16.41 8.16 29.17
N MET A 166 16.21 6.88 29.48
CA MET A 166 15.77 6.45 30.82
C MET A 166 16.93 6.37 31.84
N SER A 167 18.15 6.07 31.40
CA SER A 167 19.33 6.09 32.26
C SER A 167 19.76 7.50 32.66
N ALA A 168 19.55 8.51 31.80
CA ALA A 168 19.86 9.90 32.12
C ALA A 168 19.00 10.50 33.27
N GLY A 169 17.87 9.87 33.61
CA GLY A 169 17.01 10.27 34.73
C GLY A 169 17.44 9.73 36.10
N ALA A 170 18.42 8.82 36.16
CA ALA A 170 18.86 8.17 37.40
C ALA A 170 20.10 8.83 38.05
N ASP A 171 20.75 9.79 37.38
CA ASP A 171 22.00 10.44 37.82
C ASP A 171 21.80 11.82 38.51
N PHE A 172 20.63 12.05 39.11
CA PHE A 172 20.44 13.19 40.02
C PHE A 172 20.44 12.69 41.49
N GLN A 173 21.64 12.58 42.07
CA GLN A 173 21.86 12.54 43.53
C GLN A 173 22.44 13.85 44.04
#